data_AF-A0A2S5CF67-F1
#
_entry.id   AF-A0A2S5CF67-F1
#
_cell.length_a   1.000
_cell.length_b   1.000
_cell.length_c   1.000
_cell.angle_alpha   90.00
_cell.angle_beta   90.00
_cell.angle_gamma   90.00
#
_symmetry.space_group_name_H-M   'P 1'
#
loop_
_entity.id
_entity.type
_entity.pdbx_description
1 polymer ?
#
loop_
_entity_poly.entity_id
_entity_poly.type
_entity_poly.pdbx_seq_one_letter_code
_entity_poly.pdbx_strand_id
1 'polypeptide(L)'
;MLTRDFLMKADCKTAFGAIEESLLWSAEQRAASLAATMACRPDEGPVWIFGYGSLMWNPALEYVESATGTLPGWHRAFCLRLTAGRGSACQPGRMLALKEGGRTTGVAYRLPNDTLEDELALLWKREMITGCYLPSWCKLELDDGRTVNALVFIMDPRHPLYESDTRTQVIAPLIAAASGPLGTNAQYLFSLDQELTRLGMQDDCLNELVTKVKALIEGDSREASLRPGFA
;
A
#
# COMPACT_ATOMS: atom_id res chain seq x y z
N MET A 1 6.98 12.33 1.89
CA MET A 1 6.39 11.26 2.72
C MET A 1 5.04 11.73 3.22
N LEU A 2 4.00 10.90 3.22
CA LEU A 2 2.69 11.27 3.77
C LEU A 2 2.79 11.31 5.29
N THR A 3 2.64 12.48 5.90
CA THR A 3 2.67 12.65 7.37
C THR A 3 1.25 12.71 7.93
N ARG A 4 1.09 12.41 9.23
CA ARG A 4 -0.20 12.56 9.94
C ARG A 4 -0.74 13.98 9.82
N ASP A 5 0.09 14.98 10.11
CA ASP A 5 -0.24 16.40 9.96
C ASP A 5 -0.74 16.73 8.55
N PHE A 6 -0.12 16.13 7.53
CA PHE A 6 -0.53 16.33 6.15
C PHE A 6 -1.89 15.71 5.87
N LEU A 7 -2.14 14.47 6.30
CA LEU A 7 -3.44 13.80 6.13
C LEU A 7 -4.57 14.49 6.90
N MET A 8 -4.25 15.15 8.02
CA MET A 8 -5.20 15.94 8.80
C MET A 8 -5.57 17.26 8.10
N LYS A 9 -4.57 17.93 7.49
CA LYS A 9 -4.72 19.31 6.96
C LYS A 9 -4.99 19.38 5.45
N ALA A 10 -4.56 18.39 4.67
CA ALA A 10 -4.60 18.44 3.22
C ALA A 10 -5.92 17.90 2.65
N ASP A 11 -6.36 18.51 1.55
CA ASP A 11 -7.33 17.90 0.66
C ASP A 11 -6.64 16.75 -0.11
N CYS A 12 -7.35 15.64 -0.31
CA CYS A 12 -6.81 14.47 -1.00
C CYS A 12 -6.28 14.81 -2.41
N LYS A 13 -6.85 15.84 -3.05
CA LYS A 13 -6.41 16.39 -4.35
C LYS A 13 -4.99 16.95 -4.33
N THR A 14 -4.58 17.65 -3.26
CA THR A 14 -3.23 18.23 -3.18
C THR A 14 -2.18 17.21 -2.77
N ALA A 15 -2.59 16.11 -2.15
CA ALA A 15 -1.71 15.10 -1.58
C ALA A 15 -1.04 14.15 -2.56
N PHE A 16 -1.71 13.86 -3.68
CA PHE A 16 -1.29 12.78 -4.58
C PHE A 16 -1.06 13.24 -6.04
N GLY A 17 -1.31 14.51 -6.34
CA GLY A 17 -1.15 15.07 -7.69
C GLY A 17 -2.39 14.86 -8.56
N ALA A 18 -2.20 14.78 -9.88
CA ALA A 18 -3.27 14.66 -10.88
C ALA A 18 -3.92 13.26 -10.90
N ILE A 19 -4.58 12.87 -9.82
CA ILE A 19 -5.52 11.73 -9.84
C ILE A 19 -6.71 12.13 -10.70
N GLU A 20 -7.18 11.22 -11.56
CA GLU A 20 -8.42 11.41 -12.31
C GLU A 20 -9.59 11.67 -11.34
N GLU A 21 -10.28 12.80 -11.53
CA GLU A 21 -11.33 13.24 -10.60
C GLU A 21 -12.48 12.23 -10.49
N SER A 22 -12.76 11.48 -11.56
CA SER A 22 -13.75 10.39 -11.58
C SER A 22 -13.42 9.24 -10.64
N LEU A 23 -12.15 9.06 -10.28
CA LEU A 23 -11.70 8.02 -9.36
C LEU A 23 -11.68 8.49 -7.91
N LEU A 24 -11.63 9.80 -7.67
CA LEU A 24 -11.54 10.33 -6.30
C LEU A 24 -12.85 10.12 -5.55
N TRP A 25 -12.76 9.45 -4.41
CA TRP A 25 -13.88 9.36 -3.49
C TRP A 25 -14.10 10.68 -2.77
N SER A 26 -15.37 11.04 -2.57
CA SER A 26 -15.76 12.15 -1.71
C SER A 26 -15.56 11.82 -0.23
N ALA A 27 -15.66 12.83 0.63
CA ALA A 27 -15.60 12.60 2.08
C ALA A 27 -16.76 11.72 2.55
N GLU A 28 -17.94 11.90 1.97
CA GLU A 28 -19.16 11.15 2.26
C GLU A 28 -19.02 9.69 1.81
N GLN A 29 -18.43 9.43 0.64
CA GLN A 29 -18.17 8.06 0.17
C GLN A 29 -17.21 7.32 1.10
N ARG A 30 -16.14 7.98 1.55
CA ARG A 30 -15.21 7.42 2.55
C ARG A 30 -15.91 7.15 3.88
N ALA A 31 -16.69 8.11 4.39
CA ALA A 31 -17.43 7.95 5.64
C ALA A 31 -18.45 6.81 5.57
N ALA A 32 -19.19 6.69 4.47
CA ALA A 32 -20.15 5.61 4.25
C ALA A 32 -19.47 4.24 4.17
N SER A 33 -18.33 4.14 3.47
CA SER A 33 -17.52 2.92 3.43
C SER A 33 -16.99 2.52 4.81
N LEU A 34 -16.51 3.49 5.59
CA LEU A 34 -16.06 3.26 6.97
C LEU A 34 -17.21 2.73 7.83
N ALA A 35 -18.36 3.42 7.83
CA ALA A 35 -19.53 3.01 8.59
C ALA A 35 -20.01 1.60 8.21
N ALA A 36 -20.08 1.29 6.91
CA ALA A 36 -20.47 -0.04 6.43
C ALA A 36 -19.46 -1.13 6.87
N THR A 37 -18.17 -0.82 6.83
CA THR A 37 -17.12 -1.75 7.26
C THR A 37 -17.22 -2.04 8.77
N MET A 38 -17.41 -0.98 9.58
CA MET A 38 -17.55 -1.12 11.03
C MET A 38 -18.85 -1.84 11.42
N ALA A 39 -19.93 -1.69 10.65
CA ALA A 39 -21.18 -2.42 10.87
C ALA A 39 -21.05 -3.94 10.64
N CYS A 40 -20.09 -4.37 9.81
CA CYS A 40 -19.78 -5.78 9.55
C CYS A 40 -18.69 -6.34 10.46
N ARG A 41 -18.35 -5.63 11.52
CA ARG A 41 -17.32 -6.06 12.46
C ARG A 41 -17.71 -7.40 13.11
N PRO A 42 -16.78 -8.38 13.19
CA PRO A 42 -17.11 -9.72 13.67
C PRO A 42 -17.29 -9.83 15.19
N ASP A 43 -16.75 -8.89 15.97
CA ASP A 43 -16.84 -8.87 17.43
C ASP A 43 -16.71 -7.45 18.01
N GLU A 44 -16.96 -7.32 19.32
CA GLU A 44 -16.78 -6.08 20.09
C GLU A 44 -15.36 -5.95 20.68
N GLY A 45 -14.36 -6.65 20.11
CA GLY A 45 -13.01 -6.71 20.63
C GLY A 45 -12.23 -5.39 20.47
N PRO A 46 -10.88 -5.42 20.49
CA PRO A 46 -10.06 -4.30 20.03
C PRO A 46 -10.03 -4.23 18.49
N VAL A 47 -9.91 -3.03 17.93
CA VAL A 47 -9.72 -2.85 16.48
C VAL A 47 -8.23 -2.93 16.15
N TRP A 48 -7.89 -3.85 15.26
CA TRP A 48 -6.55 -4.02 14.72
C TRP A 48 -6.50 -3.63 13.26
N ILE A 49 -5.44 -2.96 12.82
CA ILE A 49 -5.15 -2.65 11.43
C ILE A 49 -3.95 -3.50 10.97
N PHE A 50 -4.08 -4.24 9.89
CA PHE A 50 -2.96 -4.99 9.32
C PHE A 50 -2.26 -4.21 8.21
N GLY A 51 -1.03 -3.80 8.47
CA GLY A 51 -0.13 -3.20 7.51
C GLY A 51 0.73 -4.25 6.81
N TYR A 52 0.57 -4.40 5.50
CA TYR A 52 1.40 -5.27 4.65
C TYR A 52 2.29 -4.48 3.66
N GLY A 53 2.20 -3.15 3.67
CA GLY A 53 2.90 -2.25 2.77
C GLY A 53 3.43 -1.01 3.49
N SER A 54 3.10 0.19 3.01
CA SER A 54 3.60 1.45 3.59
C SER A 54 3.26 1.67 5.05
N LEU A 55 2.19 1.05 5.54
CA LEU A 55 1.82 1.09 6.95
C LEU A 55 2.87 0.44 7.86
N MET A 56 3.76 -0.41 7.36
CA MET A 56 4.80 -1.05 8.18
C MET A 56 5.87 -0.03 8.64
N TRP A 57 6.38 0.82 7.74
CA TRP A 57 7.38 1.84 8.10
C TRP A 57 6.78 3.23 8.34
N ASN A 58 5.54 3.46 7.89
CA ASN A 58 4.84 4.71 8.04
C ASN A 58 3.37 4.45 8.38
N PRO A 59 3.01 4.15 9.64
CA PRO A 59 1.62 3.91 10.02
C PRO A 59 0.74 5.16 9.86
N ALA A 60 1.31 6.33 10.17
CA ALA A 60 0.62 7.63 10.21
C ALA A 60 -0.69 7.61 11.02
N LEU A 61 -0.76 6.75 12.04
CA LEU A 61 -1.87 6.57 12.97
C LEU A 61 -1.32 6.44 14.40
N GLU A 62 -2.17 6.72 15.38
CA GLU A 62 -1.89 6.41 16.78
C GLU A 62 -2.28 4.96 17.09
N TYR A 63 -1.43 4.26 17.82
CA TYR A 63 -1.66 2.88 18.23
C TYR A 63 -1.12 2.67 19.64
N VAL A 64 -1.77 1.77 20.37
CA VAL A 64 -1.43 1.43 21.76
C VAL A 64 -0.66 0.12 21.87
N GLU A 65 -0.61 -0.64 20.76
CA GLU A 65 0.11 -1.90 20.67
C GLU A 65 0.41 -2.20 19.20
N SER A 66 1.56 -2.82 18.93
CA SER A 66 1.87 -3.41 17.63
C SER A 66 2.47 -4.80 17.80
N ALA A 67 2.18 -5.67 16.83
CA ALA A 67 2.69 -7.04 16.79
C ALA A 67 2.90 -7.45 15.33
N THR A 68 3.95 -8.23 15.05
CA THR A 68 4.09 -8.87 13.75
C THR A 68 3.12 -10.06 13.65
N GLY A 69 2.73 -10.39 12.43
CA GLY A 69 1.83 -11.51 12.20
C GLY A 69 1.72 -11.92 10.74
N THR A 70 0.99 -13.00 10.51
CA THR A 70 0.74 -13.59 9.22
C THR A 70 -0.76 -13.61 8.90
N LEU A 71 -1.10 -13.09 7.73
CA LEU A 71 -2.43 -13.11 7.15
C LEU A 71 -2.53 -14.28 6.16
N PRO A 72 -3.28 -15.36 6.49
CA PRO A 72 -3.49 -16.47 5.58
C PRO A 72 -4.48 -16.11 4.46
N GLY A 73 -4.32 -16.72 3.30
CA GLY A 73 -5.25 -16.58 2.16
C GLY A 73 -5.03 -15.33 1.31
N TRP A 74 -3.99 -14.54 1.60
CA TRP A 74 -3.66 -13.31 0.87
C TRP A 74 -2.16 -13.21 0.62
N HIS A 75 -1.75 -12.77 -0.56
CA HIS A 75 -0.35 -12.51 -0.92
C HIS A 75 -0.16 -11.08 -1.41
N ARG A 76 1.02 -10.52 -1.14
CA ARG A 76 1.47 -9.25 -1.70
C ARG A 76 1.57 -9.32 -3.21
N ALA A 77 1.00 -8.34 -3.89
CA ALA A 77 1.12 -8.22 -5.33
C ALA A 77 1.12 -6.76 -5.79
N PHE A 78 1.99 -6.45 -6.75
CA PHE A 78 2.05 -5.15 -7.42
C PHE A 78 1.00 -5.07 -8.54
N CYS A 79 -0.28 -5.09 -8.16
CA CYS A 79 -1.43 -5.21 -9.08
C CYS A 79 -2.31 -3.95 -9.18
N LEU A 80 -1.91 -2.86 -8.53
CA LEU A 80 -2.62 -1.58 -8.64
C LEU A 80 -1.87 -0.68 -9.64
N ARG A 81 -2.55 -0.22 -10.69
CA ARG A 81 -2.02 0.77 -11.62
C ARG A 81 -1.77 2.09 -10.91
N LEU A 82 -0.53 2.55 -10.89
CA LEU A 82 -0.15 3.77 -10.17
C LEU A 82 0.02 4.95 -11.13
N THR A 83 -1.02 5.76 -11.29
CA THR A 83 -1.03 6.94 -12.17
C THR A 83 -0.76 8.27 -11.45
N ALA A 84 -0.52 8.23 -10.14
CA ALA A 84 -0.32 9.40 -9.29
C ALA A 84 0.65 9.09 -8.15
N GLY A 85 1.07 10.12 -7.39
CA GLY A 85 2.00 9.97 -6.26
C GLY A 85 3.42 9.59 -6.70
N ARG A 86 3.67 8.31 -6.97
CA ARG A 86 4.98 7.78 -7.43
C ARG A 86 5.00 7.32 -8.89
N GLY A 87 3.94 7.63 -9.61
CA GLY A 87 3.84 7.49 -11.06
C GLY A 87 3.06 8.67 -11.63
N SER A 88 2.81 8.62 -12.93
CA SER A 88 2.02 9.62 -13.65
C SER A 88 1.10 8.95 -14.67
N ALA A 89 0.16 9.70 -15.24
CA ALA A 89 -0.71 9.19 -16.31
C ALA A 89 0.09 8.73 -17.54
N CYS A 90 1.16 9.45 -17.90
CA CYS A 90 2.02 9.13 -19.06
C CYS A 90 3.06 8.04 -18.75
N GLN A 91 3.47 7.90 -17.49
CA GLN A 91 4.44 6.89 -17.05
C GLN A 91 3.92 6.20 -15.79
N PRO A 92 2.90 5.33 -15.93
CA PRO A 92 2.27 4.68 -14.80
C PRO A 92 3.21 3.63 -14.20
N GLY A 93 3.13 3.51 -12.88
CA GLY A 93 3.81 2.46 -12.13
C GLY A 93 2.89 1.30 -11.76
N ARG A 94 3.36 0.51 -10.81
CA ARG A 94 2.61 -0.52 -10.10
C ARG A 94 2.74 -0.32 -8.60
N MET A 95 1.61 -0.38 -7.90
CA MET A 95 1.54 -0.24 -6.46
C MET A 95 1.11 -1.56 -5.83
N LEU A 96 1.59 -1.78 -4.60
CA LEU A 96 1.31 -2.96 -3.81
C LEU A 96 -0.15 -2.98 -3.33
N ALA A 97 -0.77 -4.13 -3.44
CA ALA A 97 -2.02 -4.49 -2.78
C ALA A 97 -1.97 -5.97 -2.35
N LEU A 98 -3.06 -6.48 -1.78
CA LEU A 98 -3.24 -7.91 -1.53
C LEU A 98 -4.15 -8.56 -2.56
N LYS A 99 -3.74 -9.73 -3.04
CA LYS A 99 -4.54 -10.64 -3.88
C LYS A 99 -4.82 -11.94 -3.12
N GLU A 100 -5.93 -12.57 -3.45
CA GLU A 100 -6.30 -13.87 -2.87
C GLU A 100 -5.23 -14.95 -3.13
N GLY A 101 -5.11 -15.87 -2.18
CA GLY A 101 -4.17 -16.99 -2.19
C GLY A 101 -2.88 -16.72 -1.41
N GLY A 102 -2.20 -17.79 -1.01
CA GLY A 102 -0.92 -17.71 -0.30
C GLY A 102 -1.06 -17.25 1.15
N ARG A 103 -0.06 -16.51 1.62
CA ARG A 103 0.00 -15.89 2.94
C ARG A 103 0.89 -14.65 2.87
N THR A 104 0.65 -13.69 3.75
CA THR A 104 1.40 -12.43 3.82
C THR A 104 1.76 -12.12 5.25
N THR A 105 3.04 -11.87 5.52
CA THR A 105 3.48 -11.33 6.81
C THR A 105 3.21 -9.83 6.90
N GLY A 106 3.26 -9.23 8.08
CA GLY A 106 3.13 -7.78 8.22
C GLY A 106 3.07 -7.35 9.68
N VAL A 107 2.61 -6.11 9.90
CA VAL A 107 2.49 -5.53 11.23
C VAL A 107 1.03 -5.21 11.53
N ALA A 108 0.54 -5.73 12.65
CA ALA A 108 -0.74 -5.40 13.22
C ALA A 108 -0.60 -4.21 14.18
N TYR A 109 -1.50 -3.24 14.09
CA TYR A 109 -1.56 -2.09 15.00
C TYR A 109 -2.91 -2.07 15.70
N ARG A 110 -2.92 -2.09 17.04
CA ARG A 110 -4.14 -1.94 17.83
C ARG A 110 -4.42 -0.46 18.06
N LEU A 111 -5.59 -0.01 17.61
CA LEU A 111 -6.00 1.37 17.77
C LEU A 111 -6.44 1.66 19.23
N PRO A 112 -6.20 2.86 19.75
CA PRO A 112 -6.80 3.33 21.01
C PRO A 112 -8.33 3.41 20.88
N ASN A 113 -9.05 3.00 21.92
CA ASN A 113 -10.52 3.08 21.91
C ASN A 113 -11.02 4.53 21.96
N ASP A 114 -10.32 5.40 22.71
CA ASP A 114 -10.76 6.77 22.99
C ASP A 114 -10.70 7.67 21.74
N THR A 115 -9.84 7.35 20.77
CA THR A 115 -9.67 8.09 19.50
C THR A 115 -9.94 7.23 18.27
N LEU A 116 -10.62 6.08 18.45
CA LEU A 116 -10.82 5.08 17.41
C LEU A 116 -11.42 5.64 16.12
N GLU A 117 -12.50 6.41 16.23
CA GLU A 117 -13.19 6.98 15.07
C GLU A 117 -12.31 7.95 14.29
N ASP A 118 -11.53 8.79 14.99
CA ASP A 118 -10.62 9.75 14.38
C ASP A 118 -9.46 9.04 13.64
N GLU A 119 -8.90 8.00 14.25
CA GLU A 119 -7.84 7.20 13.62
C GLU A 119 -8.32 6.45 12.39
N LEU A 120 -9.54 5.89 12.44
CA LEU A 120 -10.14 5.22 11.30
C LEU A 120 -10.48 6.21 10.18
N ALA A 121 -11.00 7.40 10.51
CA ALA A 121 -11.26 8.44 9.53
C ALA A 121 -9.97 8.90 8.82
N LEU A 122 -8.87 9.03 9.57
CA LEU A 122 -7.56 9.35 9.00
C LEU A 122 -7.04 8.23 8.09
N LEU A 123 -7.17 6.98 8.53
CA LEU A 123 -6.78 5.81 7.76
C LEU A 123 -7.57 5.71 6.44
N TRP A 124 -8.87 5.99 6.46
CA TRP A 124 -9.70 6.03 5.25
C TRP A 124 -9.28 7.16 4.29
N LYS A 125 -8.92 8.34 4.81
CA LYS A 125 -8.37 9.42 3.97
C LYS A 125 -7.08 9.00 3.28
N ARG A 126 -6.29 8.11 3.89
CA ARG A 126 -5.03 7.63 3.35
C ARG A 126 -5.20 6.48 2.36
N GLU A 127 -5.98 5.46 2.69
CA GLU A 127 -6.06 4.22 1.91
C GLU A 127 -7.23 4.25 0.91
N MET A 128 -8.34 4.90 1.24
CA MET A 128 -9.58 4.91 0.46
C MET A 128 -9.75 6.18 -0.39
N ILE A 129 -8.65 6.70 -0.95
CA ILE A 129 -8.66 7.91 -1.78
C ILE A 129 -9.39 7.67 -3.09
N THR A 130 -9.13 6.53 -3.73
CA THR A 130 -9.73 6.15 -5.01
C THR A 130 -10.74 5.01 -4.92
N GLY A 131 -10.91 4.43 -3.72
CA GLY A 131 -11.74 3.22 -3.55
C GLY A 131 -11.15 1.98 -4.21
N CYS A 132 -9.83 1.93 -4.44
CA CYS A 132 -9.18 0.78 -5.05
C CYS A 132 -9.11 -0.46 -4.15
N TYR A 133 -9.38 -0.30 -2.85
CA TYR A 133 -9.39 -1.38 -1.88
C TYR A 133 -10.80 -1.72 -1.39
N LEU A 134 -10.98 -2.97 -0.96
CA LEU A 134 -12.10 -3.42 -0.14
C LEU A 134 -11.60 -3.53 1.31
N PRO A 135 -12.03 -2.65 2.23
CA PRO A 135 -11.77 -2.83 3.65
C PRO A 135 -12.46 -4.11 4.14
N SER A 136 -11.70 -5.05 4.67
CA SER A 136 -12.16 -6.40 5.00
C SER A 136 -11.70 -6.81 6.39
N TRP A 137 -12.61 -7.42 7.17
CA TRP A 137 -12.25 -8.06 8.43
C TRP A 137 -11.67 -9.44 8.16
N CYS A 138 -10.44 -9.68 8.61
CA CYS A 138 -9.76 -10.95 8.45
C CYS A 138 -9.23 -11.45 9.78
N LYS A 139 -9.20 -12.78 9.95
CA LYS A 139 -8.45 -13.40 11.05
C LYS A 139 -6.96 -13.30 10.75
N LEU A 140 -6.23 -12.69 11.67
CA LEU A 140 -4.79 -12.51 11.61
C LEU A 140 -4.12 -13.33 12.71
N GLU A 141 -3.09 -14.08 12.35
CA GLU A 141 -2.28 -14.86 13.28
C GLU A 141 -1.09 -14.00 13.72
N LEU A 142 -1.04 -13.60 14.99
CA LEU A 142 0.07 -12.83 15.54
C LEU A 142 1.22 -13.77 15.93
N ASP A 143 2.46 -13.28 15.84
CA ASP A 143 3.65 -14.08 16.12
C ASP A 143 3.78 -14.46 17.62
N ASP A 144 3.03 -13.79 18.50
CA ASP A 144 2.91 -14.13 19.92
C ASP A 144 1.87 -15.23 20.22
N GLY A 145 1.26 -15.81 19.17
CA GLY A 145 0.31 -16.91 19.26
C GLY A 145 -1.16 -16.50 19.40
N ARG A 146 -1.46 -15.19 19.47
CA ARG A 146 -2.85 -14.71 19.44
C ARG A 146 -3.43 -14.77 18.03
N THR A 147 -4.75 -14.95 17.94
CA THR A 147 -5.51 -14.69 16.71
C THR A 147 -6.44 -13.52 16.95
N VAL A 148 -6.38 -12.50 16.09
CA VAL A 148 -7.20 -11.29 16.20
C VAL A 148 -8.00 -11.05 14.92
N ASN A 149 -9.12 -10.33 15.03
CA ASN A 149 -9.79 -9.78 13.86
C ASN A 149 -9.14 -8.45 13.50
N ALA A 150 -8.53 -8.38 12.32
CA ALA A 150 -7.87 -7.19 11.81
C ALA A 150 -8.59 -6.66 10.57
N LEU A 151 -8.66 -5.34 10.46
CA LEU A 151 -9.05 -4.65 9.25
C LEU A 151 -7.87 -4.68 8.27
N VAL A 152 -8.16 -5.11 7.05
CA VAL A 152 -7.20 -5.23 5.96
C VAL A 152 -7.76 -4.57 4.71
N PHE A 153 -6.95 -3.76 4.02
CA PHE A 153 -7.30 -3.21 2.72
C PHE A 153 -6.84 -4.18 1.64
N ILE A 154 -7.76 -4.94 1.04
CA ILE A 154 -7.44 -5.88 -0.05
C ILE A 154 -7.79 -5.26 -1.41
N MET A 155 -7.16 -5.68 -2.50
CA MET A 155 -7.44 -5.12 -3.83
C MET A 155 -8.89 -5.41 -4.25
N ASP A 156 -9.66 -4.42 -4.75
CA ASP A 156 -10.91 -4.70 -5.47
C ASP A 156 -10.59 -5.12 -6.92
N PRO A 157 -10.80 -6.39 -7.31
CA PRO A 157 -10.51 -6.85 -8.67
C PRO A 157 -11.42 -6.22 -9.75
N ARG A 158 -12.50 -5.52 -9.35
CA ARG A 158 -13.42 -4.82 -10.24
C ARG A 158 -13.03 -3.36 -10.47
N HIS A 159 -12.07 -2.84 -9.69
CA HIS A 159 -11.66 -1.46 -9.78
C HIS A 159 -10.95 -1.18 -11.13
N PRO A 160 -11.18 -0.04 -11.81
CA PRO A 160 -10.57 0.25 -13.12
C PRO A 160 -9.03 0.26 -13.14
N LEU A 161 -8.41 0.54 -11.98
CA LEU A 161 -6.94 0.50 -11.81
C LEU A 161 -6.39 -0.89 -11.43
N TYR A 162 -7.22 -1.93 -11.38
CA TYR A 162 -6.73 -3.30 -11.15
C TYR A 162 -6.04 -3.84 -12.40
N GLU A 163 -4.83 -4.37 -12.24
CA GLU A 163 -4.10 -5.07 -13.30
C GLU A 163 -3.65 -6.44 -12.80
N SER A 164 -4.20 -7.50 -13.40
CA SER A 164 -4.04 -8.88 -12.94
C SER A 164 -2.63 -9.44 -13.16
N ASP A 165 -1.95 -9.00 -14.23
CA ASP A 165 -0.62 -9.44 -14.59
C ASP A 165 0.43 -8.82 -13.67
N THR A 166 1.00 -9.68 -12.84
CA THR A 166 1.91 -9.34 -11.74
C THR A 166 3.26 -10.00 -11.93
N ARG A 167 3.51 -10.59 -13.11
CA ARG A 167 4.78 -11.26 -13.42
C ARG A 167 5.91 -10.24 -13.43
N THR A 168 7.04 -10.58 -12.81
CA THR A 168 8.22 -9.71 -12.68
C THR A 168 8.64 -9.06 -13.99
N GLN A 169 8.66 -9.80 -15.10
CA GLN A 169 9.00 -9.29 -16.43
C GLN A 169 8.08 -8.17 -16.96
N VAL A 170 6.83 -8.13 -16.50
CA VAL A 170 5.82 -7.14 -16.93
C VAL A 170 5.87 -5.92 -16.04
N ILE A 171 5.95 -6.12 -14.72
CA ILE A 171 5.84 -5.01 -13.76
C ILE A 171 7.19 -4.32 -13.48
N ALA A 172 8.33 -5.02 -13.59
CA ALA A 172 9.63 -4.44 -13.25
C ALA A 172 10.00 -3.23 -14.13
N PRO A 173 9.81 -3.24 -15.47
CA PRO A 173 10.07 -2.06 -16.30
C PRO A 173 9.21 -0.86 -15.92
N LEU A 174 7.94 -1.10 -15.57
CA LEU A 174 7.01 -0.03 -15.16
C LEU A 174 7.43 0.58 -13.84
N ILE A 175 7.80 -0.24 -12.84
CA ILE A 175 8.27 0.23 -11.53
C ILE A 175 9.62 0.96 -11.65
N ALA A 176 10.52 0.48 -12.51
CA ALA A 176 11.83 1.10 -12.73
C ALA A 176 11.70 2.50 -13.34
N ALA A 177 10.80 2.67 -14.31
CA ALA A 177 10.60 3.95 -14.99
C ALA A 177 9.74 4.93 -14.16
N ALA A 178 8.68 4.48 -13.48
CA ALA A 178 7.68 5.36 -12.89
C ALA A 178 8.22 6.32 -11.81
N SER A 179 7.83 7.59 -11.93
CA SER A 179 8.18 8.67 -11.01
C SER A 179 7.04 9.68 -10.88
N GLY A 180 6.92 10.30 -9.71
CA GLY A 180 5.93 11.34 -9.44
C GLY A 180 6.34 12.23 -8.26
N PRO A 181 5.43 13.12 -7.80
CA PRO A 181 5.71 14.09 -6.73
C PRO A 181 6.17 13.49 -5.40
N LEU A 182 5.83 12.22 -5.12
CA LEU A 182 6.21 11.51 -3.89
C LEU A 182 7.50 10.69 -4.04
N GLY A 183 8.20 10.81 -5.16
CA GLY A 183 9.41 10.06 -5.51
C GLY A 183 9.14 8.97 -6.56
N THR A 184 10.11 8.08 -6.76
CA THR A 184 9.99 6.99 -7.74
C THR A 184 9.18 5.83 -7.19
N ASN A 185 8.61 5.02 -8.08
CA ASN A 185 7.96 3.78 -7.70
C ASN A 185 8.99 2.75 -7.20
N ALA A 186 10.19 2.71 -7.77
CA ALA A 186 11.29 1.88 -7.30
C ALA A 186 11.70 2.18 -5.85
N GLN A 187 11.71 3.45 -5.42
CA GLN A 187 11.96 3.82 -4.02
C GLN A 187 10.95 3.17 -3.07
N TYR A 188 9.68 3.06 -3.46
CA TYR A 188 8.68 2.36 -2.67
C TYR A 188 9.00 0.87 -2.54
N LEU A 189 9.34 0.22 -3.65
CA LEU A 189 9.71 -1.19 -3.68
C LEU A 189 10.91 -1.48 -2.75
N PHE A 190 11.95 -0.64 -2.80
CA PHE A 190 13.14 -0.80 -1.97
C PHE A 190 12.87 -0.49 -0.49
N SER A 191 11.98 0.46 -0.19
CA SER A 191 11.56 0.71 1.20
C SER A 191 10.82 -0.49 1.78
N LEU A 192 9.97 -1.13 0.97
CA LEU A 192 9.26 -2.36 1.36
C LEU A 192 10.23 -3.51 1.63
N ASP A 193 11.18 -3.76 0.72
CA ASP A 193 12.24 -4.77 0.87
C ASP A 193 13.08 -4.57 2.14
N GLN A 194 13.50 -3.33 2.38
CA GLN A 194 14.24 -2.96 3.59
C GLN A 194 13.43 -3.21 4.85
N GLU A 195 12.15 -2.84 4.86
CA GLU A 195 11.30 -2.99 6.03
C GLU A 195 10.99 -4.45 6.34
N LEU A 196 10.77 -5.28 5.33
CA LEU A 196 10.63 -6.73 5.51
C LEU A 196 11.90 -7.35 6.08
N THR A 197 13.06 -6.99 5.53
CA THR A 197 14.36 -7.44 6.04
C THR A 197 14.54 -7.02 7.51
N ARG A 198 14.21 -5.77 7.87
CA ARG A 198 14.31 -5.26 9.23
C ARG A 198 13.42 -6.02 10.22
N LEU A 199 12.25 -6.45 9.77
CA LEU A 199 11.29 -7.24 10.55
C LEU A 199 11.56 -8.75 10.51
N GLY A 200 12.60 -9.20 9.80
CA GLY A 200 12.92 -10.63 9.64
C GLY A 200 11.93 -11.41 8.78
N MET A 201 11.18 -10.72 7.93
CA MET A 201 10.16 -11.29 7.06
C MET A 201 10.74 -11.60 5.67
N GLN A 202 10.41 -12.77 5.12
CA GLN A 202 10.83 -13.18 3.77
C GLN A 202 9.66 -13.13 2.79
N ASP A 203 9.95 -12.69 1.56
CA ASP A 203 9.00 -12.62 0.44
C ASP A 203 9.76 -12.87 -0.88
N ASP A 204 9.79 -14.13 -1.33
CA ASP A 204 10.62 -14.54 -2.47
C ASP A 204 10.20 -13.87 -3.78
N CYS A 205 8.89 -13.68 -3.97
CA CYS A 205 8.35 -12.95 -5.13
C CYS A 205 8.83 -11.50 -5.14
N LEU A 206 8.88 -10.85 -3.97
CA LEU A 206 9.41 -9.50 -3.86
C LEU A 206 10.92 -9.44 -4.14
N ASN A 207 11.69 -10.40 -3.63
CA ASN A 207 13.14 -10.46 -3.84
C ASN A 207 13.53 -10.53 -5.32
N GLU A 208 12.79 -11.33 -6.10
CA GLU A 208 12.98 -11.41 -7.56
C GLU A 208 12.71 -10.06 -8.23
N LEU A 209 11.59 -9.41 -7.84
CA LEU A 209 11.20 -8.12 -8.37
C LEU A 209 12.22 -7.02 -8.06
N VAL A 210 12.69 -6.95 -6.81
CA VAL A 210 13.74 -6.01 -6.37
C VAL A 210 15.00 -6.17 -7.21
N THR A 211 15.44 -7.42 -7.41
CA THR A 211 16.64 -7.73 -8.20
C THR A 211 16.48 -7.26 -9.64
N LYS A 212 15.33 -7.54 -10.26
CA LYS A 212 15.06 -7.13 -11.64
C LYS A 212 14.99 -5.62 -11.80
N VAL A 213 14.34 -4.91 -10.88
CA VAL A 213 14.24 -3.44 -10.92
C VAL A 213 15.59 -2.78 -10.74
N LYS A 214 16.43 -3.27 -9.81
CA LYS A 214 17.82 -2.77 -9.65
C LYS A 214 18.63 -2.92 -10.95
N ALA A 215 18.57 -4.09 -11.58
CA ALA A 215 19.29 -4.34 -12.83
C ALA A 215 18.85 -3.41 -13.98
N LEU A 216 17.55 -3.10 -14.08
CA LEU A 216 17.04 -2.17 -15.10
C LEU A 216 17.54 -0.74 -14.87
N ILE A 217 17.50 -0.25 -13.62
CA ILE A 217 17.96 1.10 -13.26
C ILE A 217 19.47 1.26 -13.52
N GLU A 218 20.26 0.24 -13.20
CA GLU A 218 21.71 0.23 -13.47
C GLU A 218 22.03 0.19 -14.96
N GLY A 219 21.26 -0.59 -15.74
CA GLY A 219 21.37 -0.67 -17.20
C GLY A 219 21.11 0.67 -17.88
N ASP A 220 20.00 1.33 -17.53
CA ASP A 220 19.63 2.65 -18.06
C ASP A 220 20.69 3.71 -17.74
N SER A 221 21.25 3.66 -16.52
CA SER A 221 22.32 4.58 -16.11
C SER A 221 23.58 4.43 -16.98
N ARG A 222 23.92 3.20 -17.36
CA ARG A 222 25.07 2.91 -18.25
C ARG A 222 24.78 3.35 -19.69
N GLU A 223 23.60 3.10 -20.22
CA GLU A 223 23.24 3.56 -21.57
C GLU A 223 23.16 5.09 -21.67
N ALA A 224 22.64 5.77 -20.65
CA ALA A 224 22.62 7.24 -20.59
C ALA A 224 24.04 7.84 -20.57
N SER A 225 24.99 7.19 -19.89
CA SER A 225 26.39 7.63 -19.85
C SER A 225 27.16 7.42 -21.16
N LEU A 226 26.64 6.60 -22.07
CA LEU A 226 27.27 6.25 -23.35
C LEU A 226 26.76 7.06 -24.54
N ARG A 227 25.73 7.90 -24.37
CA ARG A 227 25.27 8.80 -25.45
C ARG A 227 26.22 9.99 -25.55
N PRO A 228 26.98 10.17 -26.64
CA PRO A 228 27.79 11.37 -26.84
C PRO A 228 26.83 12.55 -26.93
N GLY A 229 27.08 13.61 -26.14
CA GLY A 229 26.35 14.86 -26.28
C GLY A 229 26.56 15.39 -27.70
N PHE A 230 25.52 15.39 -28.51
CA PHE A 230 25.52 16.18 -29.73
C PHE A 230 25.42 17.64 -29.32
N ALA A 231 26.56 18.31 -29.41
CA ALA A 231 26.71 19.76 -29.38
C ALA A 231 26.06 20.40 -30.62
#